data_AF-A0A382CD56-F1
#
_entry.id   AF-A0A382CD56-F1
#
_cell.length_a   1.000
_cell.length_b   1.000
_cell.length_c   1.000
_cell.angle_alpha   90.00
_cell.angle_beta   90.00
_cell.angle_gamma   90.00
#
_symmetry.space_group_name_H-M   'P 1'
#
loop_
_entity.id
_entity.type
_entity.pdbx_description
1 polymer ?
#
loop_
_entity_poly.entity_id
_entity_poly.type
_entity_poly.pdbx_seq_one_letter_code
_entity_poly.pdbx_strand_id
1 'polypeptide(L)' 'VPYSGKVAIDGVNFQGSANFAFEISDAQGTVHWRNGATPNDTISVSVTNGRYVVQLGGQGMNPLAPEL' A
#
# COMPACT_ATOMS: atom_id res chain seq x y z
N VAL A 1 4.40 -8.53 -4.00
CA VAL A 1 5.14 -7.62 -4.92
C VAL A 1 5.71 -6.47 -4.09
N PRO A 2 7.01 -6.15 -4.17
CA PRO A 2 7.57 -5.00 -3.45
C PRO A 2 7.11 -3.69 -4.11
N TYR A 3 6.43 -2.85 -3.34
CA TYR A 3 5.99 -1.52 -3.75
C TYR A 3 6.61 -0.48 -2.82
N SER A 4 7.35 0.46 -3.39
CA SER A 4 8.11 1.45 -2.62
C SER A 4 7.82 2.86 -3.10
N GLY A 5 7.82 3.81 -2.19
CA GLY A 5 7.56 5.21 -2.54
C GLY A 5 8.16 6.18 -1.55
N LYS A 6 7.82 7.46 -1.77
CA LYS A 6 8.18 8.58 -0.90
C LYS A 6 6.92 9.29 -0.41
N VAL A 7 6.89 9.65 0.88
CA VAL A 7 5.89 10.51 1.50
C VAL A 7 6.59 11.74 2.09
N ALA A 8 6.04 12.91 1.79
CA ALA A 8 6.41 14.18 2.41
C ALA A 8 5.14 14.96 2.75
N ILE A 9 5.16 15.69 3.86
CA ILE A 9 4.09 16.59 4.28
C ILE A 9 4.68 18.00 4.26
N ASP A 10 4.07 18.90 3.49
CA ASP A 10 4.55 20.27 3.29
C ASP A 10 6.04 20.34 2.87
N GLY A 11 6.45 19.40 2.01
CA GLY A 11 7.83 19.30 1.52
C GLY A 11 8.83 18.67 2.49
N VAL A 12 8.43 18.37 3.73
CA VAL A 12 9.26 17.72 4.74
C VAL A 12 9.05 16.20 4.69
N ASN A 13 10.14 15.43 4.65
CA ASN A 13 10.07 13.98 4.65
C ASN A 13 9.37 13.45 5.91
N PHE A 14 8.35 12.62 5.72
CA PHE A 14 7.60 12.06 6.84
C PHE A 14 8.42 11.00 7.59
N GLN A 15 8.27 10.95 8.92
CA GLN A 15 8.92 9.95 9.79
C GLN A 15 7.88 9.40 10.77
N GLY A 16 7.68 8.09 10.77
CA GLY A 16 6.73 7.44 11.68
C GLY A 16 5.92 6.34 11.00
N SER A 17 4.82 5.94 11.62
CA SER A 17 3.86 5.02 11.02
C SER A 17 2.71 5.79 10.37
N ALA A 18 2.28 5.35 9.20
CA ALA A 18 1.12 5.90 8.51
C ALA A 18 0.22 4.78 7.99
N ASN A 19 -1.08 5.07 7.88
CA ASN A 19 -2.07 4.12 7.39
C ASN A 19 -2.19 4.22 5.87
N PHE A 20 -2.01 3.11 5.18
CA PHE A 20 -2.09 3.02 3.72
C PHE A 20 -3.19 2.05 3.32
N ALA A 21 -3.92 2.38 2.26
CA ALA A 21 -4.73 1.45 1.50
C ALA A 21 -4.08 1.22 0.14
N PHE A 22 -4.13 -0.02 -0.36
CA PHE A 22 -3.57 -0.41 -1.65
C PHE A 22 -4.62 -1.14 -2.47
N GLU A 23 -4.67 -0.82 -3.76
CA GLU A 23 -5.56 -1.42 -4.73
C GLU A 23 -4.80 -1.65 -6.04
N ILE A 24 -5.09 -2.76 -6.72
CA ILE A 24 -4.68 -2.99 -8.11
C ILE A 24 -5.95 -3.01 -8.96
N SER A 25 -6.02 -2.09 -9.91
CA SER A 25 -7.12 -1.97 -10.86
C SER A 25 -6.63 -1.92 -12.30
N ASP A 26 -7.48 -2.36 -13.22
CA ASP A 26 -7.21 -2.26 -14.66
C ASP A 26 -7.50 -0.84 -15.20
N ALA A 27 -7.24 -0.66 -16.50
CA ALA A 27 -7.48 0.62 -17.18
C ALA A 27 -8.97 1.05 -17.19
N GLN A 28 -9.89 0.11 -16.95
CA GLN A 28 -11.33 0.35 -16.86
C GLN A 28 -11.78 0.66 -15.43
N GLY A 29 -10.88 0.57 -14.44
CA GLY A 29 -11.17 0.78 -13.03
C GLY A 29 -11.74 -0.45 -12.33
N THR A 30 -11.74 -1.63 -12.96
CA THR A 30 -12.11 -2.87 -12.28
C THR A 30 -11.02 -3.22 -11.29
N VAL A 31 -11.44 -3.52 -10.07
CA VAL A 31 -10.51 -3.83 -8.97
C VAL A 31 -10.26 -5.32 -8.93
N HIS A 32 -9.01 -5.70 -9.13
CA HIS A 32 -8.57 -7.10 -9.13
C HIS A 32 -8.00 -7.51 -7.77
N TRP A 33 -7.52 -6.56 -6.97
CA TRP A 33 -7.00 -6.83 -5.63
C TRP A 33 -7.04 -5.59 -4.72
N ARG A 34 -7.22 -5.83 -3.42
CA ARG A 34 -7.08 -4.84 -2.33
C ARG A 34 -6.32 -5.44 -1.17
N ASN A 35 -5.64 -4.60 -0.38
CA ASN A 35 -4.96 -5.07 0.83
C ASN A 35 -5.93 -5.69 1.86
N GLY A 36 -7.17 -5.19 1.97
CA GLY A 36 -8.18 -5.70 2.90
C GLY A 36 -9.51 -6.04 2.24
N ALA A 37 -10.49 -6.44 3.03
CA ALA A 37 -11.81 -6.85 2.55
C ALA A 37 -12.63 -5.66 2.03
N THR A 38 -12.40 -4.46 2.58
CA THR A 38 -13.12 -3.24 2.20
C THR A 38 -12.18 -2.17 1.64
N PRO A 39 -12.71 -1.18 0.88
CA PRO A 39 -11.90 -0.06 0.37
C PRO A 39 -11.25 0.81 1.45
N ASN A 40 -11.76 0.77 2.68
CA ASN A 40 -11.28 1.59 3.80
C ASN A 40 -10.31 0.82 4.70
N ASP A 41 -10.08 -0.47 4.44
CA ASP A 41 -9.16 -1.26 5.24
C ASP A 41 -7.75 -0.77 4.96
N THR A 42 -7.02 -0.45 6.04
CA THR A 42 -5.65 0.05 5.93
C THR A 42 -4.68 -0.86 6.63
N ILE A 43 -3.41 -0.74 6.24
CA ILE A 43 -2.28 -1.32 6.97
C ILE A 43 -1.42 -0.20 7.54
N SER A 44 -0.79 -0.47 8.68
CA SER A 44 0.19 0.43 9.28
C SER A 44 1.55 0.22 8.62
N VAL A 45 2.08 1.25 7.98
CA VAL A 45 3.35 1.22 7.24
C VAL A 45 4.36 2.11 7.92
N SER A 46 5.52 1.54 8.26
CA SER A 46 6.66 2.31 8.76
C SER A 46 7.31 3.11 7.62
N VAL A 47 7.44 4.42 7.83
CA VAL A 47 8.09 5.36 6.93
C VAL A 47 9.32 5.93 7.62
N THR A 48 10.47 5.79 6.98
CA THR A 48 11.75 6.29 7.50
C THR A 48 12.36 7.29 6.52
N ASN A 49 12.58 8.52 6.96
CA ASN A 49 13.05 9.64 6.15
C ASN A 49 12.26 9.76 4.82
N GLY A 50 10.93 9.68 4.94
CA GLY A 50 9.97 9.75 3.84
C GLY A 50 9.88 8.49 3.00
N ARG A 51 10.70 7.46 3.21
CA ARG A 51 10.72 6.26 2.35
C ARG A 51 9.98 5.11 3.01
N TYR A 52 9.24 4.35 2.21
CA TYR A 52 8.59 3.12 2.62
C TYR A 52 8.77 2.02 1.57
N VAL A 53 8.67 0.78 2.02
CA VAL A 53 8.56 -0.41 1.18
C VAL A 53 7.46 -1.28 1.78
N VAL A 54 6.53 -1.73 0.95
CA VAL A 54 5.44 -2.63 1.30
C VAL A 54 5.49 -3.84 0.38
N GLN A 55 5.46 -5.04 0.96
CA GLN A 55 5.24 -6.26 0.20
C GLN A 55 3.73 -6.45 0.00
N LEU A 56 3.20 -6.03 -1.15
CA LEU A 56 1.81 -6.26 -1.52
C LEU A 56 1.52 -7.77 -1.49
N GLY A 57 0.35 -8.14 -0.97
CA GLY A 57 -0.04 -9.52 -0.71
C GLY A 57 0.73 -10.21 0.42
N GLY A 58 1.47 -9.45 1.23
CA GLY A 58 2.23 -9.94 2.37
C GLY A 58 1.36 -10.18 3.61
N GLN A 59 2.03 -10.33 4.75
CA GLN A 59 1.38 -10.52 6.06
C GLN A 59 0.35 -9.43 6.37
N GLY A 60 -0.81 -9.84 6.86
CA GLY A 60 -1.90 -8.93 7.22
C GLY A 60 -2.67 -8.34 6.03
N MET A 61 -2.49 -8.87 4.82
CA MET A 61 -3.23 -8.48 3.63
C MET A 61 -3.90 -9.68 2.96
N ASN A 62 -4.87 -9.41 2.10
CA ASN A 62 -5.35 -10.41 1.15
C ASN A 62 -4.19 -10.90 0.27
N PRO A 63 -4.09 -12.20 -0.01
CA PRO A 63 -3.06 -12.72 -0.90
C PRO A 63 -3.23 -12.14 -2.32
N LEU A 64 -2.12 -11.87 -3.00
CA LEU A 64 -2.14 -11.59 -4.42
C LEU A 64 -2.31 -12.90 -5.17
N ALA A 65 -3.29 -12.97 -6.07
CA ALA A 65 -3.40 -14.11 -6.98
C ALA A 65 -2.17 -14.13 -7.94
N PRO A 66 -1.65 -15.32 -8.29
CA PRO A 66 -0.52 -15.42 -9.22
C PRO A 66 -0.80 -14.88 -10.63
N GLU A 67 -2.08 -14.78 -10.99
CA GLU A 67 -2.57 -14.47 -12.35
C GLU A 67 -3.04 -13.03 -12.53
N LEU A 68 -2.72 -12.14 -11.57
CA LEU A 68 -3.05 -10.71 -11.68
C LEU A 68 -2.45 -10.04 -12.92
#